data_AF-A0A968JNS6-F1
#
_entry.id   AF-A0A968JNS6-F1
#
_cell.length_a   1.000
_cell.length_b   1.000
_cell.length_c   1.000
_cell.angle_alpha   90.00
_cell.angle_beta   90.00
_cell.angle_gamma   90.00
#
_symmetry.space_group_name_H-M   'P 1'
#
loop_
_entity.id
_entity.type
_entity.pdbx_description
1 polymer ?
#
loop_
_entity_poly.entity_id
_entity_poly.type
_entity_poly.pdbx_seq_one_letter_code
_entity_poly.pdbx_strand_id
1 'polypeptide(L)'
;MLMNKRKQISRDLLAKLFWKDTPIEYAKNNLNVTVHTLRKWFQEVDKETNYIISKGNHYEINQNLSIETDLDCFKLACNEAQEMQQVDNKIASAKCLF
;
A
#
# COMPACT_ATOMS: atom_id res chain seq x y z
N MET A 1 -3.96 -2.88 -5.82
CA MET A 1 -3.70 -2.72 -4.36
C MET A 1 -2.27 -2.25 -4.09
N LEU A 2 -2.12 -1.10 -3.43
CA LEU A 2 -0.83 -0.60 -2.94
C LEU A 2 -0.57 -1.14 -1.53
N MET A 3 0.43 -2.00 -1.38
CA MET A 3 0.80 -2.60 -0.08
C MET A 3 1.92 -1.81 0.60
N ASN A 4 1.99 -1.89 1.93
CA ASN A 4 3.08 -1.32 2.73
C ASN A 4 3.34 0.18 2.50
N LYS A 5 2.30 0.97 2.15
CA LYS A 5 2.38 2.40 1.83
C LYS A 5 3.04 3.32 2.88
N ARG A 6 3.19 2.84 4.12
CA ARG A 6 3.87 3.55 5.23
C ARG A 6 5.16 2.86 5.72
N LYS A 7 5.76 1.98 4.92
CA LYS A 7 6.98 1.26 5.31
C LYS A 7 8.12 1.53 4.34
N GLN A 8 9.33 1.58 4.89
CA GLN A 8 10.57 1.49 4.12
C GLN A 8 10.84 0.02 3.81
N ILE A 9 11.19 -0.25 2.56
CA ILE A 9 11.48 -1.60 2.08
C ILE A 9 12.84 -1.59 1.40
N SER A 10 13.70 -2.54 1.74
CA SER A 10 15.03 -2.63 1.15
C SER A 10 14.96 -2.96 -0.34
N ARG A 11 15.91 -2.42 -1.10
CA ARG A 11 16.06 -2.69 -2.54
C ARG A 11 16.27 -4.17 -2.80
N ASP A 12 17.08 -4.83 -1.98
CA ASP A 12 17.37 -6.26 -2.10
C ASP A 12 16.11 -7.11 -1.87
N LEU A 13 15.26 -6.75 -0.91
CA LEU A 13 13.99 -7.44 -0.69
C LEU A 13 13.03 -7.23 -1.86
N LEU A 14 12.88 -6.00 -2.36
CA LEU A 14 12.02 -5.71 -3.51
C LEU A 14 12.50 -6.42 -4.78
N ALA A 15 13.81 -6.41 -5.03
CA ALA A 15 14.42 -7.09 -6.17
C ALA A 15 14.14 -8.60 -6.11
N LYS A 16 14.38 -9.24 -4.96
CA LYS A 16 14.06 -10.67 -4.76
C LYS A 16 12.58 -10.97 -4.87
N LEU A 17 11.71 -10.07 -4.40
CA LEU A 17 10.27 -10.30 -4.39
C LEU A 17 9.67 -10.26 -5.80
N PHE A 18 10.07 -9.29 -6.61
CA PHE A 18 9.50 -9.05 -7.95
C PHE A 18 10.21 -9.82 -9.06
N TRP A 19 11.49 -10.17 -8.89
CA TRP A 19 12.27 -10.93 -9.88
C TRP A 19 12.93 -12.15 -9.25
N LYS A 20 12.10 -13.06 -8.74
CA LYS A 20 12.54 -14.27 -8.00
C LYS A 20 13.49 -15.16 -8.79
N ASP A 21 13.25 -15.29 -10.09
CA ASP A 21 13.98 -16.21 -10.97
C ASP A 21 15.16 -15.54 -11.69
N THR A 22 15.45 -14.28 -11.35
CA THR A 22 16.51 -13.49 -11.96
C THR A 22 17.70 -13.38 -11.01
N PRO A 23 18.96 -13.50 -11.47
CA PRO A 23 20.10 -13.26 -10.60
C PRO A 23 20.05 -11.86 -9.98
N ILE A 24 20.43 -11.76 -8.71
CA ILE A 24 20.18 -10.58 -7.88
C ILE A 24 20.72 -9.27 -8.48
N GLU A 25 21.86 -9.32 -9.18
CA GLU A 25 22.46 -8.15 -9.84
C GLU A 25 21.56 -7.61 -10.98
N TYR A 26 20.98 -8.50 -11.78
CA TYR A 26 20.03 -8.12 -12.83
C TYR A 26 18.68 -7.71 -12.23
N ALA A 27 18.22 -8.38 -11.17
CA ALA A 27 16.99 -8.01 -10.47
C ALA A 27 17.05 -6.59 -9.89
N LYS A 28 18.20 -6.19 -9.34
CA LYS A 28 18.45 -4.82 -8.86
C LYS A 28 18.41 -3.79 -9.99
N ASN A 29 18.98 -4.11 -11.15
CA ASN A 29 18.89 -3.25 -12.32
C ASN A 29 17.45 -3.09 -12.80
N ASN A 30 16.70 -4.20 -12.91
CA ASN A 30 15.29 -4.16 -13.27
C ASN A 30 14.49 -3.31 -12.29
N LEU A 31 14.71 -3.47 -10.98
CA LEU A 31 14.09 -2.63 -9.95
C LEU A 31 14.36 -1.14 -10.18
N ASN A 32 15.61 -0.76 -10.48
CA ASN A 32 15.97 0.65 -10.72
C ASN A 32 15.25 1.22 -11.93
N VAL A 33 15.21 0.46 -13.03
CA VAL A 33 14.50 0.85 -14.25
C VAL A 33 13.01 1.00 -13.97
N THR A 34 12.39 0.04 -13.30
CA THR A 34 10.98 0.09 -12.93
C THR A 34 10.66 1.30 -12.06
N VAL A 35 11.47 1.58 -11.03
CA VAL A 35 11.27 2.75 -10.15
C VAL A 35 11.43 4.06 -10.93
N HIS A 36 12.40 4.14 -11.83
CA HIS A 36 12.60 5.31 -12.68
C HIS A 36 11.40 5.56 -13.60
N THR A 37 10.88 4.50 -14.22
CA THR A 37 9.68 4.57 -15.06
C THR A 37 8.46 5.01 -14.25
N LEU A 38 8.25 4.44 -13.06
CA LEU A 38 7.16 4.84 -12.16
C LEU A 38 7.24 6.32 -11.79
N ARG A 39 8.44 6.82 -11.47
CA ARG A 39 8.65 8.25 -11.19
C ARG A 39 8.29 9.13 -12.38
N LYS A 40 8.67 8.74 -13.60
CA LYS A 40 8.30 9.47 -14.81
C LYS A 40 6.79 9.53 -15.00
N TRP A 41 6.09 8.39 -14.87
CA TRP A 41 4.63 8.37 -14.97
C TRP A 41 3.96 9.24 -13.93
N PHE A 42 4.47 9.26 -12.70
CA PHE A 42 3.94 10.16 -11.68
C PHE A 42 4.20 11.64 -12.01
N GLN A 43 5.39 11.96 -12.55
CA GLN A 43 5.73 13.32 -12.98
C GLN A 43 4.90 13.83 -14.16
N GLU A 44 4.34 12.93 -14.98
CA GLU A 44 3.40 13.32 -16.05
C GLU A 44 2.07 13.83 -15.49
N VAL A 45 1.68 13.37 -14.30
CA VAL A 45 0.46 13.80 -13.61
C VAL A 45 0.73 15.01 -12.72
N ASP A 46 1.81 14.95 -11.94
CA ASP A 46 2.24 16.03 -11.05
C ASP A 46 3.77 16.05 -10.93
N LYS A 47 4.38 17.13 -11.43
CA LYS A 47 5.84 17.30 -11.51
C LYS A 47 6.48 17.64 -10.17
N GLU A 48 5.75 18.29 -9.27
CA GLU A 48 6.28 18.81 -8.02
C GLU A 48 6.29 17.74 -6.91
N THR A 49 5.39 16.75 -7.03
CA THR A 49 5.28 15.70 -6.03
C THR A 49 6.29 14.58 -6.25
N ASN A 50 7.14 14.35 -5.24
CA ASN A 50 7.98 13.17 -5.18
C ASN A 50 7.22 12.01 -4.51
N TYR A 51 6.71 11.06 -5.31
CA TYR A 51 5.89 9.94 -4.80
C TYR A 51 6.70 8.77 -4.22
N ILE A 52 7.90 8.52 -4.74
CA ILE A 52 8.76 7.39 -4.32
C ILE A 52 10.09 7.95 -3.81
N ILE A 53 10.33 7.87 -2.51
CA ILE A 53 11.54 8.34 -1.86
C ILE A 53 12.60 7.23 -1.88
N SER A 54 13.83 7.59 -2.25
CA SER A 54 15.01 6.73 -2.09
C SER A 54 15.82 7.20 -0.90
N LYS A 55 16.04 6.31 0.08
CA LYS A 55 16.85 6.60 1.27
C LYS A 55 17.85 5.47 1.49
N GLY A 56 19.12 5.72 1.15
CA GLY A 56 20.17 4.69 1.18
C GLY A 56 19.80 3.48 0.32
N ASN A 57 19.79 2.28 0.91
CA ASN A 57 19.39 1.04 0.21
C ASN A 57 17.88 0.71 0.32
N HIS A 58 17.02 1.70 0.55
CA HIS A 58 15.58 1.51 0.74
C HIS A 58 14.76 2.39 -0.20
N TYR A 59 13.56 1.91 -0.52
CA TYR A 59 12.48 2.68 -1.10
C TYR A 59 11.32 2.82 -0.11
N GLU A 60 10.66 3.96 -0.15
CA GLU A 60 9.37 4.18 0.51
C GLU A 60 8.46 5.03 -0.36
N ILE A 61 7.16 4.89 -0.16
CA ILE A 61 6.21 5.87 -0.67
C ILE A 61 6.28 7.12 0.22
N ASN A 62 6.18 8.30 -0.38
CA ASN A 62 6.25 9.55 0.36
C ASN A 62 5.14 9.64 1.41
N GLN A 63 5.55 9.65 2.68
CA GLN A 63 4.64 9.57 3.82
C GLN A 63 3.86 10.86 4.08
N ASN A 64 4.27 11.97 3.45
CA ASN A 64 3.56 13.24 3.48
C ASN A 64 2.33 13.23 2.56
N LEU A 65 2.18 12.21 1.72
CA LEU A 65 1.03 12.06 0.84
C LEU A 65 -0.12 11.37 1.57
N SER A 66 -1.30 11.96 1.48
CA SER A 66 -2.54 11.30 1.87
C SER A 66 -2.99 10.37 0.73
N ILE A 67 -2.64 9.10 0.83
CA ILE A 67 -3.00 8.08 -0.16
C ILE A 67 -4.14 7.24 0.38
N GLU A 68 -5.30 7.38 -0.25
CA GLU A 68 -6.43 6.48 -0.10
C GLU A 68 -6.32 5.33 -1.11
N THR A 69 -6.68 4.12 -0.69
CA THR A 69 -6.66 2.94 -1.56
C THR A 69 -8.02 2.28 -1.55
N ASP A 70 -8.34 1.58 -2.65
CA ASP A 70 -9.50 0.68 -2.75
C ASP A 70 -9.64 -0.25 -1.53
N LEU A 71 -8.52 -0.77 -1.03
CA LEU A 71 -8.46 -1.62 0.15
C LEU A 71 -8.81 -0.88 1.44
N ASP A 72 -8.46 0.39 1.59
CA ASP A 72 -8.85 1.18 2.74
C ASP A 72 -10.37 1.39 2.76
N CYS A 73 -10.95 1.77 1.61
CA CYS A 73 -12.40 1.93 1.46
C CYS A 73 -13.13 0.62 1.77
N PHE A 74 -12.64 -0.50 1.22
CA PHE A 74 -13.20 -1.83 1.45
C PHE A 74 -13.17 -2.20 2.94
N LYS A 75 -12.04 -1.99 3.62
CA LYS A 75 -11.90 -2.28 5.06
C LYS A 75 -12.84 -1.43 5.90
N LEU A 76 -12.97 -0.16 5.58
CA LEU A 76 -13.89 0.75 6.28
C LEU A 76 -15.33 0.26 6.15
N ALA A 77 -15.78 -0.06 4.94
CA ALA A 77 -17.12 -0.59 4.71
C ALA A 77 -17.35 -1.94 5.44
N CYS A 78 -16.36 -2.82 5.46
CA CYS A 78 -16.46 -4.08 6.21
C CYS A 78 -16.58 -3.85 7.73
N ASN A 79 -15.80 -2.91 8.28
CA ASN A 79 -15.85 -2.59 9.70
C ASN A 79 -17.21 -1.98 10.08
N GLU A 80 -17.71 -1.03 9.28
CA GLU A 80 -19.03 -0.42 9.50
C GLU A 80 -20.15 -1.48 9.48
N ALA A 81 -20.11 -2.41 8.51
CA ALA A 81 -21.09 -3.49 8.44
C ALA A 81 -21.01 -4.42 9.67
N GLN A 82 -19.81 -4.72 10.17
CA GLN A 82 -19.62 -5.53 11.37
C GLN A 82 -20.14 -4.83 12.64
N GLU A 83 -19.91 -3.52 12.76
CA GLU A 83 -20.42 -2.73 13.87
C GLU A 83 -21.95 -2.69 13.88
N MET A 84 -22.58 -2.48 12.72
CA MET A 84 -24.04 -2.53 12.58
C MET A 84 -24.60 -3.91 12.97
N GLN A 85 -23.95 -4.99 12.51
CA GLN A 85 -24.37 -6.35 12.86
C GLN A 85 -24.28 -6.62 14.38
N GLN A 86 -23.26 -6.08 15.07
CA GLN A 86 -23.14 -6.21 16.52
C GLN A 86 -24.24 -5.44 17.25
N VAL A 87 -24.63 -4.25 16.76
CA VAL A 87 -25.73 -3.47 17.33
C VAL A 87 -27.06 -4.20 17.16
N ASP A 88 -27.34 -4.72 15.97
CA ASP A 88 -28.56 -5.50 15.70
C ASP A 88 -28.66 -6.73 16.61
N ASN A 89 -27.55 -7.46 16.79
CA ASN A 89 -27.50 -8.61 17.69
C ASN A 89 -27.79 -8.22 19.15
N LYS A 90 -27.27 -7.07 19.61
CA LYS A 90 -27.56 -6.56 20.96
C LYS A 90 -29.03 -6.18 21.11
N ILE A 91 -29.61 -5.49 20.12
CA ILE A 91 -31.03 -5.11 20.12
C ILE A 91 -31.93 -6.36 20.14
N ALA A 92 -31.61 -7.36 19.31
CA ALA A 92 -32.34 -8.63 19.29
C ALA A 92 -32.27 -9.34 20.65
N SER A 93 -31.08 -9.41 21.26
CA SER A 93 -30.91 -10.03 22.58
C SER A 93 -31.65 -9.30 23.71
N ALA A 94 -31.74 -7.97 23.65
CA ALA A 94 -32.49 -7.16 24.62
C ALA A 94 -34.01 -7.34 24.46
N LYS A 95 -34.51 -7.55 23.24
CA LYS A 95 -35.94 -7.81 22.98
C LYS A 95 -36.41 -9.19 23.46
N CYS A 96 -35.53 -10.18 23.61
CA CYS A 96 -35.88 -11.50 24.13
C CYS A 96 -35.98 -11.57 25.67
N LEU A 97 -35.67 -10.48 26.38
CA LEU A 97 -35.69 -10.39 27.85
C LEU A 97 -36.94 -9.67 28.41
N PHE A 98 -37.86 -9.26 27.53
CA PHE A 98 -39.17 -8.69 27.85
C PHE A 98 -40.27 -9.47 27.11
#